data_AF-A0A942GWC7-F1
#
_entry.id   AF-A0A942GWC7-F1
#
_cell.length_a   1.000
_cell.length_b   1.000
_cell.length_c   1.000
_cell.angle_alpha   90.00
_cell.angle_beta   90.00
_cell.angle_gamma   90.00
#
_symmetry.space_group_name_H-M   'P 1'
#
loop_
_entity.id
_entity.type
_entity.pdbx_description
1 polymer ?
#
loop_
_entity_poly.entity_id
_entity_poly.type
_entity_poly.pdbx_seq_one_letter_code
_entity_poly.pdbx_strand_id
1 'polypeptide(L)'
;MNRVFARLIAGLALVGSVALVRADLAFDRYVADIVILQDRMIQKEIGVTDAQRSKMNSFAEADRKKREALMKQFQKEAEAAQKAGKQYRPQESKVIALNVALKDNVIKVLTPTQTKRLRELTLQNAGITCLMDPKVAKEVGVAPATVTKLRNLYQDGLKKAAAIQEAAAKQVSPEFKDKKPKSQEEAQKLQQQFMEKVGKIAGPKVQEVTKKTQAAMVALLSKANKDKLIALQGPALK
;
A
#
# COMPACT_ATOMS: atom_id res chain seq x y z
N MET A 1 -8.05 -1.47 19.50
CA MET A 1 -7.66 -0.74 18.27
C MET A 1 -7.56 -1.74 17.11
N ASN A 2 -8.64 -1.88 16.34
CA ASN A 2 -8.65 -2.72 15.13
C ASN A 2 -7.81 -2.04 14.05
N ARG A 3 -6.61 -2.56 13.81
CA ARG A 3 -5.64 -2.13 12.79
C ARG A 3 -6.09 -2.52 11.37
N VAL A 4 -7.30 -2.15 10.97
CA VAL A 4 -7.86 -2.53 9.64
C VAL A 4 -8.10 -1.33 8.72
N PHE A 5 -7.98 -0.09 9.20
CA PHE A 5 -8.20 1.11 8.37
C PHE A 5 -7.02 2.07 8.45
N ALA A 6 -5.95 1.78 7.70
CA ALA A 6 -5.00 2.75 7.13
C ALA A 6 -3.87 1.99 6.42
N ARG A 7 -4.14 1.43 5.24
CA ARG A 7 -3.10 1.14 4.24
C ARG A 7 -3.48 1.89 2.98
N LEU A 8 -3.11 3.17 2.98
CA LEU A 8 -3.23 4.09 1.86
C LEU A 8 -2.06 3.82 0.91
N ILE A 9 -2.39 3.33 -0.28
CA ILE A 9 -1.73 3.44 -1.59
C ILE A 9 -0.27 3.90 -1.53
N ALA A 10 0.68 2.95 -1.61
CA ALA A 10 2.02 3.22 -2.12
C ALA A 10 2.00 2.97 -3.63
N GLY A 11 1.78 4.07 -4.37
CA GLY A 11 1.88 4.11 -5.82
C GLY A 11 3.30 3.77 -6.27
N LEU A 12 3.36 2.88 -7.25
CA LEU A 12 4.55 2.24 -7.80
C LEU A 12 5.36 3.23 -8.65
N ALA A 13 6.66 3.34 -8.39
CA ALA A 13 7.59 4.07 -9.24
C ALA A 13 8.71 3.15 -9.72
N LEU A 14 8.94 3.17 -11.02
CA LEU A 14 9.83 2.29 -11.77
C LEU A 14 10.95 3.12 -12.40
N VAL A 15 12.20 2.86 -11.99
CA VAL A 15 13.38 3.28 -12.74
C VAL A 15 14.26 2.05 -12.92
N GLY A 16 14.61 1.79 -14.18
CA GLY A 16 15.46 0.67 -14.57
C GLY A 16 16.93 0.93 -14.24
N SER A 17 17.62 -0.11 -13.81
CA SER A 17 19.09 -0.18 -13.86
C SER A 17 19.50 -1.62 -14.12
N VAL A 18 20.40 -1.74 -15.09
CA VAL A 18 20.88 -2.96 -15.73
C VAL A 18 21.87 -3.68 -14.82
N ALA A 19 21.60 -4.95 -14.53
CA ALA A 19 22.58 -5.98 -14.18
C ALA A 19 21.96 -7.32 -14.57
N LEU A 20 22.79 -8.25 -15.09
CA LEU A 20 22.43 -9.64 -15.40
C LEU A 20 22.09 -10.41 -14.11
N VAL A 21 20.99 -10.00 -13.50
CA VAL A 21 20.24 -10.74 -12.50
C VAL A 21 19.40 -11.72 -13.31
N ARG A 22 19.43 -13.01 -12.95
CA ARG A 22 18.53 -14.00 -13.56
C ARG A 22 17.12 -13.39 -13.59
N ALA A 23 16.44 -13.49 -14.73
CA ALA A 23 15.20 -12.74 -14.98
C ALA A 23 14.11 -13.01 -13.92
N ASP A 24 14.15 -14.16 -13.26
CA ASP A 24 13.32 -14.56 -12.12
C ASP A 24 13.55 -13.68 -10.87
N LEU A 25 14.79 -13.43 -10.49
CA LEU A 25 15.15 -12.55 -9.39
C LEU A 25 14.72 -11.10 -9.65
N ALA A 26 14.71 -10.64 -10.92
CA ALA A 26 14.26 -9.30 -11.25
C ALA A 26 12.76 -9.11 -10.99
N PHE A 27 11.94 -10.11 -11.30
CA PHE A 27 10.50 -10.09 -11.01
C PHE A 27 10.22 -10.17 -9.51
N ASP A 28 10.89 -11.08 -8.79
CA ASP A 28 10.66 -11.26 -7.36
C ASP A 28 11.00 -9.98 -6.58
N ARG A 29 12.14 -9.34 -6.88
CA ARG A 29 12.51 -8.06 -6.28
C ARG A 29 11.54 -6.94 -6.63
N TYR A 30 11.05 -6.93 -7.85
CA TYR A 30 10.06 -5.94 -8.30
C TYR A 30 8.78 -6.04 -7.49
N VAL A 31 8.24 -7.25 -7.31
CA VAL A 31 6.95 -7.45 -6.63
C VAL A 31 7.08 -7.39 -5.11
N ALA A 32 8.18 -7.84 -4.52
CA ALA A 32 8.35 -7.86 -3.06
C ALA A 32 8.07 -6.50 -2.41
N ASP A 33 7.13 -6.47 -1.47
CA ASP A 33 6.80 -5.29 -0.67
C ASP A 33 7.51 -5.34 0.68
N ILE A 34 8.40 -4.39 0.93
CA ILE A 34 9.12 -4.32 2.21
C ILE A 34 8.24 -3.81 3.36
N VAL A 35 7.08 -3.21 3.06
CA VAL A 35 6.16 -2.70 4.09
C VAL A 35 5.55 -3.84 4.89
N ILE A 36 5.24 -4.98 4.25
CA ILE A 36 4.69 -6.15 4.94
C ILE A 36 5.71 -6.82 5.87
N LEU A 37 7.02 -6.53 5.70
CA LEU A 37 8.05 -6.97 6.64
C LEU A 37 7.95 -6.30 8.01
N GLN A 38 7.07 -5.32 8.22
CA GLN A 38 6.78 -4.82 9.57
C GLN A 38 6.03 -5.85 10.43
N ASP A 39 5.36 -6.82 9.80
CA ASP A 39 4.66 -7.89 10.49
C ASP A 39 5.63 -9.00 10.95
N ARG A 40 5.54 -9.38 12.23
CA ARG A 40 6.41 -10.40 12.82
C ARG A 40 6.10 -11.81 12.34
N MET A 41 4.85 -12.11 12.00
CA MET A 41 4.49 -13.41 11.45
C MET A 41 5.14 -13.59 10.07
N ILE A 42 5.15 -12.55 9.25
CA ILE A 42 5.81 -12.55 7.94
C ILE A 42 7.32 -12.68 8.08
N GLN A 43 7.95 -11.94 9.01
CA GLN A 43 9.38 -12.08 9.28
C GLN A 43 9.75 -13.52 9.68
N LYS A 44 8.95 -14.16 10.54
CA LYS A 44 9.15 -15.54 10.98
C LYS A 44 8.97 -16.53 9.83
N GLU A 45 7.89 -16.40 9.06
CA GLU A 45 7.57 -17.26 7.92
C GLU A 45 8.69 -17.27 6.88
N ILE A 46 9.26 -16.10 6.55
CA ILE A 46 10.36 -16.03 5.58
C ILE A 46 11.72 -16.32 6.23
N GLY A 47 11.79 -16.54 7.55
CA GLY A 47 13.03 -16.84 8.25
C GLY A 47 14.01 -15.67 8.29
N VAL A 48 13.53 -14.44 8.53
CA VAL A 48 14.41 -13.29 8.79
C VAL A 48 15.19 -13.53 10.08
N THR A 49 16.52 -13.54 9.98
CA THR A 49 17.40 -13.65 11.15
C THR A 49 17.53 -12.31 11.90
N ASP A 50 17.95 -12.35 13.16
CA ASP A 50 18.21 -11.14 13.94
C ASP A 50 19.30 -10.26 13.32
N ALA A 51 20.32 -10.87 12.70
CA ALA A 51 21.37 -10.15 11.98
C ALA A 51 20.81 -9.39 10.77
N GLN A 52 19.99 -10.06 9.95
CA GLN A 52 19.31 -9.42 8.81
C GLN A 52 18.39 -8.31 9.28
N ARG A 53 17.63 -8.53 10.36
CA ARG A 53 16.73 -7.55 10.92
C ARG A 53 17.45 -6.31 11.44
N SER A 54 18.55 -6.50 12.17
CA SER A 54 19.41 -5.42 12.63
C SER A 54 19.91 -4.59 11.44
N LYS A 55 20.33 -5.26 10.35
CA LYS A 55 20.75 -4.57 9.13
C LYS A 55 19.62 -3.80 8.46
N MET A 56 18.44 -4.38 8.31
CA MET A 56 17.26 -3.68 7.76
C MET A 56 16.88 -2.46 8.59
N ASN A 57 16.93 -2.55 9.93
CA ASN A 57 16.68 -1.42 10.81
C ASN A 57 17.70 -0.29 10.60
N SER A 58 18.99 -0.62 10.42
CA SER A 58 20.01 0.40 10.11
C SER A 58 19.72 1.15 8.81
N PHE A 59 19.19 0.47 7.78
CA PHE A 59 18.75 1.13 6.55
C PHE A 59 17.51 1.98 6.75
N ALA A 60 16.53 1.51 7.53
CA ALA A 60 15.33 2.27 7.86
C ALA A 60 15.65 3.55 8.66
N GLU A 61 16.60 3.48 9.61
CA GLU A 61 17.07 4.65 10.35
C GLU A 61 17.79 5.66 9.45
N ALA A 62 18.65 5.18 8.54
CA ALA A 62 19.31 6.03 7.57
C ALA A 62 18.30 6.69 6.61
N ASP A 63 17.29 5.96 6.14
CA ASP A 63 16.21 6.50 5.31
C ASP A 63 15.39 7.55 6.07
N ARG A 64 15.04 7.27 7.34
CA ARG A 64 14.31 8.20 8.19
C ARG A 64 15.02 9.55 8.29
N LYS A 65 16.33 9.55 8.56
CA LYS A 65 17.13 10.78 8.62
C LYS A 65 17.12 11.55 7.28
N LYS A 66 17.26 10.85 6.15
CA LYS A 66 17.18 11.46 4.81
C LYS A 66 15.80 12.06 4.53
N ARG A 67 14.75 11.35 4.92
CA ARG A 67 13.36 11.78 4.76
C ARG A 67 13.04 13.00 5.61
N GLU A 68 13.49 13.03 6.87
CA GLU A 68 13.34 14.19 7.75
C GLU A 68 14.04 15.43 7.16
N ALA A 69 15.26 15.28 6.64
CA ALA A 69 15.97 16.36 5.96
C ALA A 69 15.23 16.86 4.71
N LEU A 70 14.73 15.93 3.88
CA LEU A 70 13.96 16.26 2.68
C LEU A 70 12.64 16.99 3.02
N MET A 71 11.93 16.55 4.06
CA MET A 71 10.69 17.20 4.49
C MET A 71 10.95 18.62 5.04
N LYS A 72 12.04 18.83 5.78
CA LYS A 72 12.47 20.17 6.19
C LYS A 72 12.81 21.06 4.99
N GLN A 73 13.44 20.50 3.96
CA GLN A 73 13.69 21.23 2.70
C GLN A 73 12.37 21.63 2.03
N PHE A 74 11.43 20.69 1.88
CA PHE A 74 10.14 20.97 1.26
C PHE A 74 9.35 22.04 2.01
N GLN A 75 9.39 22.02 3.35
CA GLN A 75 8.77 23.05 4.17
C GLN A 75 9.35 24.44 3.87
N LYS A 76 10.69 24.57 3.85
CA LYS A 76 11.36 25.84 3.53
C LYS A 76 11.02 26.34 2.12
N GLU A 77 11.01 25.44 1.14
CA GLU A 77 10.65 25.78 -0.24
C GLU A 77 9.18 26.22 -0.35
N ALA A 78 8.28 25.57 0.38
CA ALA A 78 6.87 25.94 0.43
C ALA A 78 6.67 27.33 1.05
N GLU A 79 7.35 27.64 2.16
CA GLU A 79 7.32 28.96 2.80
C GLU A 79 7.87 30.06 1.87
N ALA A 80 8.96 29.79 1.15
CA ALA A 80 9.52 30.73 0.19
C ALA A 80 8.58 30.97 -1.01
N ALA A 81 7.98 29.90 -1.54
CA ALA A 81 7.00 30.00 -2.63
C ALA A 81 5.76 30.81 -2.19
N GLN A 82 5.26 30.57 -0.98
CA GLN A 82 4.14 31.31 -0.40
C GLN A 82 4.45 32.81 -0.29
N LYS A 83 5.63 33.17 0.24
CA LYS A 83 6.08 34.59 0.31
C LYS A 83 6.20 35.24 -1.06
N ALA A 84 6.55 34.46 -2.09
CA ALA A 84 6.64 34.92 -3.47
C ALA A 84 5.30 34.85 -4.24
N GLY A 85 4.18 34.51 -3.59
CA GLY A 85 2.87 34.37 -4.23
C GLY A 85 2.78 33.21 -5.24
N LYS A 86 3.63 32.19 -5.11
CA LYS A 86 3.72 31.03 -6.02
C LYS A 86 3.18 29.76 -5.37
N GLN A 87 2.56 28.89 -6.16
CA GLN A 87 2.18 27.56 -5.72
C GLN A 87 3.41 26.64 -5.64
N TYR A 88 3.66 26.09 -4.45
CA TYR A 88 4.67 25.06 -4.27
C TYR A 88 4.15 23.70 -4.74
N ARG A 89 5.01 22.92 -5.41
CA ARG A 89 4.78 21.51 -5.72
C ARG A 89 5.97 20.69 -5.22
N PRO A 90 5.76 19.77 -4.27
CA PRO A 90 6.85 18.93 -3.78
C PRO A 90 7.41 18.06 -4.90
N GLN A 91 8.72 17.84 -4.87
CA GLN A 91 9.41 17.00 -5.86
C GLN A 91 9.16 15.52 -5.53
N GLU A 92 8.03 14.98 -5.98
CA GLU A 92 7.61 13.59 -5.73
C GLU A 92 8.68 12.56 -6.13
N SER A 93 9.45 12.84 -7.20
CA SER A 93 10.55 12.01 -7.66
C SER A 93 11.63 11.77 -6.59
N LYS A 94 11.89 12.75 -5.70
CA LYS A 94 12.85 12.59 -4.59
C LYS A 94 12.33 11.63 -3.53
N VAL A 95 11.04 11.70 -3.21
CA VAL A 95 10.40 10.79 -2.24
C VAL A 95 10.37 9.36 -2.79
N ILE A 96 10.04 9.23 -4.07
CA ILE A 96 10.11 7.98 -4.83
C ILE A 96 11.52 7.38 -4.78
N ALA A 97 12.55 8.18 -5.07
CA ALA A 97 13.93 7.71 -5.09
C ALA A 97 14.38 7.17 -3.72
N LEU A 98 13.98 7.82 -2.63
CA LEU A 98 14.22 7.31 -1.27
C LEU A 98 13.53 5.96 -1.03
N ASN A 99 12.27 5.82 -1.43
CA ASN A 99 11.53 4.56 -1.28
C ASN A 99 12.17 3.42 -2.08
N VAL A 100 12.59 3.68 -3.33
CA VAL A 100 13.29 2.71 -4.18
C VAL A 100 14.62 2.32 -3.54
N ALA A 101 15.42 3.29 -3.09
CA ALA A 101 16.70 3.02 -2.45
C ALA A 101 16.56 2.20 -1.16
N LEU A 102 15.57 2.50 -0.32
CA LEU A 102 15.29 1.73 0.89
C LEU A 102 14.89 0.29 0.53
N LYS A 103 13.99 0.11 -0.44
CA LYS A 103 13.58 -1.21 -0.92
C LYS A 103 14.76 -2.01 -1.43
N ASP A 104 15.60 -1.42 -2.26
CA ASP A 104 16.78 -2.09 -2.80
C ASP A 104 17.76 -2.53 -1.70
N ASN A 105 18.00 -1.66 -0.71
CA ASN A 105 18.89 -1.98 0.41
C ASN A 105 18.33 -3.11 1.28
N VAL A 106 17.03 -3.09 1.57
CA VAL A 106 16.37 -4.14 2.35
C VAL A 106 16.38 -5.47 1.60
N ILE A 107 16.02 -5.47 0.32
CA ILE A 107 15.98 -6.69 -0.50
C ILE A 107 17.37 -7.31 -0.66
N LYS A 108 18.45 -6.52 -0.74
CA LYS A 108 19.83 -7.03 -0.81
C LYS A 108 20.26 -7.82 0.44
N VAL A 109 19.60 -7.63 1.57
CA VAL A 109 19.86 -8.38 2.82
C VAL A 109 19.20 -9.75 2.79
N LEU A 110 18.14 -9.91 1.99
CA LEU A 110 17.39 -11.15 1.88
C LEU A 110 18.07 -12.11 0.91
N THR A 111 17.99 -13.41 1.20
CA THR A 111 18.39 -14.44 0.25
C THR A 111 17.42 -14.51 -0.93
N PRO A 112 17.80 -15.15 -2.06
CA PRO A 112 16.87 -15.42 -3.15
C PRO A 112 15.58 -16.11 -2.70
N THR A 113 15.67 -17.13 -1.86
CA THR A 113 14.51 -17.86 -1.32
C THR A 113 13.62 -16.97 -0.47
N GLN A 114 14.21 -16.13 0.39
CA GLN A 114 13.46 -15.16 1.21
C GLN A 114 12.75 -14.12 0.34
N THR A 115 13.42 -13.62 -0.70
CA THR A 115 12.85 -12.64 -1.64
C THR A 115 11.69 -13.24 -2.43
N LYS A 116 11.85 -14.48 -2.91
CA LYS A 116 10.79 -15.23 -3.59
C LYS A 116 9.55 -15.39 -2.69
N ARG A 117 9.75 -15.81 -1.43
CA ARG A 117 8.66 -15.97 -0.46
C ARG A 117 8.02 -14.63 -0.09
N LEU A 118 8.81 -13.57 0.02
CA LEU A 118 8.27 -12.23 0.24
C LEU A 118 7.40 -11.76 -0.94
N ARG A 119 7.79 -12.05 -2.18
CA ARG A 119 6.95 -11.81 -3.37
C ARG A 119 5.63 -12.56 -3.26
N GLU A 120 5.67 -13.85 -2.92
CA GLU A 120 4.48 -14.70 -2.77
C GLU A 120 3.49 -14.09 -1.76
N LEU A 121 3.98 -13.77 -0.55
CA LEU A 121 3.18 -13.15 0.50
C LEU A 121 2.67 -11.76 0.12
N THR A 122 3.45 -11.00 -0.66
CA THR A 122 3.01 -9.71 -1.21
C THR A 122 1.81 -9.89 -2.14
N LEU A 123 1.88 -10.86 -3.06
CA LEU A 123 0.77 -11.18 -3.99
C LEU A 123 -0.44 -11.74 -3.25
N GLN A 124 -0.24 -12.52 -2.18
CA GLN A 124 -1.34 -12.99 -1.33
C GLN A 124 -2.03 -11.82 -0.61
N ASN A 125 -1.26 -10.93 0.02
CA ASN A 125 -1.77 -9.77 0.74
C ASN A 125 -2.49 -8.77 -0.19
N ALA A 126 -1.99 -8.59 -1.42
CA ALA A 126 -2.65 -7.74 -2.42
C ALA A 126 -3.90 -8.40 -3.04
N GLY A 127 -3.98 -9.74 -3.05
CA GLY A 127 -5.05 -10.48 -3.70
C GLY A 127 -5.20 -10.11 -5.19
N ILE A 128 -6.44 -10.04 -5.68
CA ILE A 128 -6.73 -9.74 -7.09
C ILE A 128 -6.23 -8.36 -7.56
N THR A 129 -6.03 -7.41 -6.62
CA THR A 129 -5.61 -6.05 -6.96
C THR A 129 -4.17 -6.00 -7.49
N CYS A 130 -3.36 -7.03 -7.24
CA CYS A 130 -2.01 -7.11 -7.81
C CYS A 130 -2.01 -7.12 -9.36
N LEU A 131 -3.09 -7.58 -9.99
CA LEU A 131 -3.22 -7.60 -11.45
C LEU A 131 -3.44 -6.22 -12.07
N MET A 132 -3.60 -5.18 -11.26
CA MET A 132 -3.57 -3.80 -11.75
C MET A 132 -2.15 -3.30 -12.01
N ASP A 133 -1.13 -3.99 -11.48
CA ASP A 133 0.27 -3.78 -11.82
C ASP A 133 0.58 -4.39 -13.21
N PRO A 134 1.09 -3.61 -14.18
CA PRO A 134 1.36 -4.11 -15.52
C PRO A 134 2.34 -5.28 -15.61
N LYS A 135 3.35 -5.35 -14.73
CA LYS A 135 4.35 -6.43 -14.76
C LYS A 135 3.76 -7.71 -14.18
N VAL A 136 3.01 -7.61 -13.08
CA VAL A 136 2.30 -8.78 -12.51
C VAL A 136 1.24 -9.28 -13.49
N ALA A 137 0.46 -8.39 -14.10
CA ALA A 137 -0.53 -8.74 -15.11
C ALA A 137 0.11 -9.44 -16.32
N LYS A 138 1.23 -8.92 -16.83
CA LYS A 138 2.00 -9.54 -17.91
C LYS A 138 2.49 -10.93 -17.50
N GLU A 139 3.04 -11.06 -16.30
CA GLU A 139 3.51 -12.35 -15.79
C GLU A 139 2.36 -13.36 -15.69
N VAL A 140 1.16 -12.93 -15.27
CA VAL A 140 -0.05 -13.77 -15.20
C VAL A 140 -0.72 -13.99 -16.57
N GLY A 141 -0.26 -13.31 -17.63
CA GLY A 141 -0.85 -13.39 -18.97
C GLY A 141 -2.20 -12.69 -19.10
N VAL A 142 -2.45 -11.66 -18.29
CA VAL A 142 -3.68 -10.84 -18.37
C VAL A 142 -3.51 -9.81 -19.48
N ALA A 143 -4.42 -9.80 -20.45
CA ALA A 143 -4.40 -8.85 -21.54
C ALA A 143 -4.53 -7.40 -21.03
N PRO A 144 -3.85 -6.40 -21.65
CA PRO A 144 -3.93 -5.00 -21.23
C PRO A 144 -5.36 -4.45 -21.15
N ALA A 145 -6.25 -4.85 -22.07
CA ALA A 145 -7.65 -4.47 -22.05
C ALA A 145 -8.38 -4.97 -20.79
N THR A 146 -8.08 -6.20 -20.33
CA THR A 146 -8.61 -6.75 -19.08
C THR A 146 -8.05 -6.00 -17.87
N VAL A 147 -6.77 -5.61 -17.88
CA VAL A 147 -6.17 -4.77 -16.83
C VAL A 147 -6.91 -3.43 -16.70
N THR A 148 -7.24 -2.78 -17.82
CA THR A 148 -8.05 -1.55 -17.80
C THR A 148 -9.43 -1.78 -17.18
N LYS A 149 -10.12 -2.86 -17.55
CA LYS A 149 -11.42 -3.23 -16.94
C LYS A 149 -11.30 -3.47 -15.43
N LEU A 150 -10.25 -4.15 -14.99
CA LEU A 150 -9.97 -4.37 -13.56
C LEU A 150 -9.79 -3.05 -12.81
N ARG A 151 -9.01 -2.10 -13.36
CA ARG A 151 -8.81 -0.77 -12.74
C ARG A 151 -10.11 0.01 -12.65
N ASN A 152 -10.93 0.01 -13.70
CA ASN A 152 -12.21 0.69 -13.71
C ASN A 152 -13.16 0.12 -12.65
N LEU A 153 -13.31 -1.21 -12.57
CA LEU A 153 -14.11 -1.86 -11.54
C LEU A 153 -13.64 -1.53 -10.12
N TYR A 154 -12.32 -1.51 -9.90
CA TYR A 154 -11.74 -1.16 -8.62
C TYR A 154 -12.04 0.30 -8.25
N GLN A 155 -11.83 1.24 -9.17
CA GLN A 155 -12.13 2.66 -8.97
C GLN A 155 -13.62 2.90 -8.69
N ASP A 156 -14.52 2.22 -9.39
CA ASP A 156 -15.96 2.33 -9.15
C ASP A 156 -16.36 1.74 -7.79
N GLY A 157 -15.72 0.65 -7.37
CA GLY A 157 -15.86 0.09 -6.02
C GLY A 157 -15.44 1.11 -4.95
N LEU A 158 -14.30 1.78 -5.14
CA LEU A 158 -13.81 2.83 -4.24
C LEU A 158 -14.79 4.02 -4.16
N LYS A 159 -15.32 4.49 -5.29
CA LYS A 159 -16.31 5.57 -5.31
C LYS A 159 -17.57 5.20 -4.53
N LYS A 160 -18.08 3.97 -4.71
CA LYS A 160 -19.24 3.47 -3.96
C LYS A 160 -18.96 3.38 -2.46
N ALA A 161 -17.79 2.87 -2.07
CA ALA A 161 -17.38 2.81 -0.67
C ALA A 161 -17.26 4.21 -0.04
N ALA A 162 -16.67 5.17 -0.76
CA ALA A 162 -16.56 6.56 -0.30
C ALA A 162 -17.94 7.21 -0.10
N ALA A 163 -18.87 7.03 -1.05
CA ALA A 163 -20.23 7.53 -0.92
C ALA A 163 -20.98 6.94 0.30
N ILE A 164 -20.76 5.65 0.60
CA ILE A 164 -21.31 5.00 1.80
C ILE A 164 -20.74 5.63 3.08
N GLN A 165 -19.42 5.85 3.13
CA GLN A 165 -18.77 6.48 4.27
C GLN A 165 -19.23 7.93 4.47
N GLU A 166 -19.36 8.69 3.39
CA GLU A 166 -19.88 10.07 3.42
C GLU A 166 -21.32 10.11 3.93
N ALA A 167 -22.18 9.22 3.44
CA ALA A 167 -23.56 9.13 3.90
C ALA A 167 -23.64 8.79 5.40
N ALA A 168 -22.82 7.85 5.87
CA ALA A 168 -22.73 7.53 7.30
C ALA A 168 -22.19 8.71 8.13
N ALA A 169 -21.17 9.42 7.63
CA ALA A 169 -20.65 10.62 8.28
C ALA A 169 -21.72 11.71 8.41
N LYS A 170 -22.52 11.94 7.37
CA LYS A 170 -23.66 12.87 7.41
C LYS A 170 -24.71 12.47 8.46
N GLN A 171 -24.96 11.17 8.66
CA GLN A 171 -25.88 10.69 9.69
C GLN A 171 -25.34 10.90 11.11
N VAL A 172 -24.04 10.73 11.32
CA VAL A 172 -23.41 10.86 12.65
C VAL A 172 -23.13 12.32 13.02
N SER A 173 -22.87 13.18 12.02
CA SER A 173 -22.46 14.58 12.21
C SER A 173 -23.31 15.40 13.20
N PRO A 174 -24.66 15.33 13.18
CA PRO A 174 -25.48 16.09 14.12
C PRO A 174 -25.15 15.86 15.60
N GLU A 175 -24.74 14.65 15.99
CA GLU A 175 -24.40 14.32 17.38
C GLU A 175 -23.09 14.94 17.88
N PHE A 176 -22.25 15.43 16.97
CA PHE A 176 -20.93 15.97 17.27
C PHE A 176 -20.80 17.45 16.92
N LYS A 177 -21.77 18.03 16.19
CA LYS A 177 -21.72 19.40 15.67
C LYS A 177 -21.53 20.45 16.75
N ASP A 178 -22.17 20.28 17.91
CA ASP A 178 -22.13 21.27 19.01
C ASP A 178 -21.06 20.97 20.06
N LYS A 179 -20.28 19.89 19.88
CA LYS A 179 -19.22 19.53 20.83
C LYS A 179 -17.98 20.37 20.55
N LYS A 180 -17.66 21.27 21.47
CA LYS A 180 -16.46 22.12 21.44
C LYS A 180 -15.39 21.50 22.35
N PRO A 181 -14.35 20.83 21.81
CA PRO A 181 -13.29 20.27 22.64
C PRO A 181 -12.50 21.39 23.32
N LYS A 182 -12.19 21.21 24.61
CA LYS A 182 -11.42 22.15 25.42
C LYS A 182 -9.91 21.88 25.37
N SER A 183 -9.52 20.73 24.83
CA SER A 183 -8.13 20.33 24.67
C SER A 183 -7.91 19.51 23.40
N GLN A 184 -6.65 19.33 23.02
CA GLN A 184 -6.27 18.46 21.90
C GLN A 184 -6.65 17.00 22.16
N GLU A 185 -6.52 16.52 23.39
CA GLU A 185 -6.89 15.15 23.77
C GLU A 185 -8.40 14.93 23.64
N GLU A 186 -9.22 15.89 24.08
CA GLU A 186 -10.67 15.82 23.92
C GLU A 186 -11.07 15.85 22.44
N ALA A 187 -10.40 16.69 21.63
CA ALA A 187 -10.63 16.73 20.18
C ALA A 187 -10.34 15.37 19.52
N GLN A 188 -9.22 14.73 19.87
CA GLN A 188 -8.87 13.40 19.37
C GLN A 188 -9.88 12.35 19.80
N LYS A 189 -10.35 12.38 21.05
CA LYS A 189 -11.36 11.45 21.56
C LYS A 189 -12.70 11.62 20.83
N LEU A 190 -13.14 12.85 20.61
CA LEU A 190 -14.37 13.14 19.85
C LEU A 190 -14.25 12.67 18.40
N GLN A 191 -13.11 12.93 17.76
CA GLN A 191 -12.83 12.44 16.41
C GLN A 191 -12.84 10.91 16.35
N GLN A 192 -12.24 10.23 17.33
CA GLN A 192 -12.23 8.77 17.40
C GLN A 192 -13.65 8.21 17.56
N GLN A 193 -14.46 8.79 18.45
CA GLN A 193 -15.85 8.41 18.65
C GLN A 193 -16.69 8.60 17.38
N PHE A 194 -16.50 9.73 16.69
CA PHE A 194 -17.14 9.99 15.40
C PHE A 194 -16.77 8.91 14.38
N MET A 195 -15.48 8.64 14.18
CA MET A 195 -15.00 7.64 13.24
C MET A 195 -15.46 6.21 13.59
N GLU A 196 -15.55 5.88 14.88
CA GLU A 196 -16.09 4.59 15.33
C GLU A 196 -17.56 4.44 14.97
N LYS A 197 -18.39 5.47 15.19
CA LYS A 197 -19.81 5.45 14.82
C LYS A 197 -20.01 5.38 13.31
N VAL A 198 -19.26 6.17 12.54
CA VAL A 198 -19.26 6.08 11.07
C VAL A 198 -18.85 4.67 10.64
N GLY A 199 -17.80 4.10 11.24
CA GLY A 199 -17.33 2.75 10.97
C GLY A 199 -18.37 1.67 11.27
N LYS A 200 -19.16 1.79 12.34
CA LYS A 200 -20.24 0.85 12.68
C LYS A 200 -21.37 0.86 11.63
N ILE A 201 -21.71 2.03 11.08
CA ILE A 201 -22.76 2.17 10.07
C ILE A 201 -22.26 1.79 8.68
N ALA A 202 -21.11 2.34 8.27
CA ALA A 202 -20.57 2.17 6.92
C ALA A 202 -19.85 0.82 6.75
N GLY A 203 -19.22 0.28 7.80
CA GLY A 203 -18.32 -0.86 7.74
C GLY A 203 -18.89 -2.08 7.01
N PRO A 204 -20.05 -2.62 7.41
CA PRO A 204 -20.66 -3.77 6.74
C PRO A 204 -20.97 -3.51 5.26
N LYS A 205 -21.48 -2.31 4.92
CA LYS A 205 -21.82 -1.93 3.54
C LYS A 205 -20.58 -1.75 2.67
N VAL A 206 -19.52 -1.14 3.21
CA VAL A 206 -18.23 -1.02 2.54
C VAL A 206 -17.61 -2.41 2.29
N GLN A 207 -17.71 -3.31 3.27
CA GLN A 207 -17.24 -4.69 3.11
C GLN A 207 -18.02 -5.43 2.02
N GLU A 208 -19.33 -5.26 1.96
CA GLU A 208 -20.17 -5.86 0.92
C GLU A 208 -19.78 -5.36 -0.49
N VAL A 209 -19.65 -4.04 -0.67
CA VAL A 209 -19.19 -3.45 -1.94
C VAL A 209 -17.81 -3.98 -2.31
N THR A 210 -16.89 -4.05 -1.34
CA THR A 210 -15.54 -4.57 -1.57
C THR A 210 -15.57 -6.02 -2.07
N LYS A 211 -16.35 -6.90 -1.42
CA LYS A 211 -16.53 -8.30 -1.84
C LYS A 211 -17.14 -8.40 -3.24
N LYS A 212 -18.18 -7.61 -3.52
CA LYS A 212 -18.82 -7.57 -4.85
C LYS A 212 -17.85 -7.11 -5.94
N THR A 213 -17.07 -6.06 -5.68
CA THR A 213 -16.04 -5.58 -6.62
C THR A 213 -14.96 -6.64 -6.85
N GLN A 214 -14.45 -7.28 -5.80
CA GLN A 214 -13.47 -8.35 -5.93
C GLN A 214 -14.01 -9.55 -6.72
N ALA A 215 -15.25 -9.98 -6.46
CA ALA A 215 -15.90 -11.06 -7.21
C ALA A 215 -16.03 -10.71 -8.70
N ALA A 216 -16.45 -9.48 -9.03
CA ALA A 216 -16.52 -9.00 -10.40
C ALA A 216 -15.14 -8.96 -11.09
N MET A 217 -14.10 -8.55 -10.36
CA MET A 217 -12.72 -8.59 -10.88
C MET A 217 -12.25 -10.02 -11.17
N VAL A 218 -12.52 -10.97 -10.27
CA VAL A 218 -12.17 -12.39 -10.47
C VAL A 218 -12.94 -12.99 -11.66
N ALA A 219 -14.18 -12.55 -11.90
CA ALA A 219 -14.99 -13.01 -13.03
C ALA A 219 -14.41 -12.58 -14.40
N LEU A 220 -13.58 -11.53 -14.46
CA LEU A 220 -12.90 -11.11 -15.69
C LEU A 220 -11.70 -11.99 -16.07
N LEU A 221 -11.26 -12.88 -15.18
CA LEU A 221 -10.10 -13.74 -15.42
C LEU A 221 -10.49 -15.07 -16.05
N SER A 222 -9.70 -15.52 -17.03
CA SER A 222 -9.76 -16.90 -17.50
C SER A 222 -9.28 -17.88 -16.41
N LYS A 223 -9.58 -19.17 -16.57
CA LYS A 223 -9.04 -20.22 -15.70
C LYS A 223 -7.51 -20.19 -15.68
N ALA A 224 -6.86 -20.06 -16.84
CA ALA A 224 -5.41 -20.01 -16.96
C ALA A 224 -4.79 -18.83 -16.20
N ASN A 225 -5.42 -17.64 -16.22
CA ASN A 225 -4.96 -16.50 -15.44
C ASN A 225 -5.07 -16.77 -13.93
N LYS A 226 -6.17 -17.38 -13.47
CA LYS A 226 -6.37 -17.72 -12.05
C LYS A 226 -5.33 -18.74 -11.59
N ASP A 227 -5.13 -19.81 -12.35
CA ASP A 227 -4.16 -20.85 -12.03
C ASP A 227 -2.74 -20.29 -11.96
N LYS A 228 -2.36 -19.41 -12.92
CA LYS A 228 -1.04 -18.78 -12.91
C LYS A 228 -0.86 -17.81 -11.74
N LEU A 229 -1.90 -17.04 -11.38
CA LEU A 229 -1.85 -16.18 -10.20
C LEU A 229 -1.67 -17.01 -8.91
N ILE A 230 -2.42 -18.10 -8.75
CA ILE A 230 -2.30 -19.01 -7.59
C ILE A 230 -0.89 -19.58 -7.52
N ALA A 231 -0.32 -20.00 -8.64
CA ALA A 231 1.06 -20.50 -8.69
C ALA A 231 2.09 -19.43 -8.25
N LEU A 232 1.93 -18.16 -8.68
CA LEU A 232 2.81 -17.07 -8.25
C LEU A 232 2.61 -16.66 -6.79
N GLN A 233 1.42 -16.86 -6.24
CA GLN A 233 1.13 -16.62 -4.83
C GLN A 233 1.75 -17.67 -3.92
N GLY A 234 2.05 -18.87 -4.42
CA GLY A 234 2.64 -19.94 -3.61
C GLY A 234 1.69 -20.43 -2.50
N PRO A 235 2.20 -21.22 -1.54
CA PRO A 235 1.38 -21.77 -0.46
C PRO A 235 0.90 -20.67 0.49
N ALA A 236 -0.29 -20.84 1.06
CA ALA A 236 -0.84 -19.91 2.05
C ALA A 236 0.13 -19.70 3.22
N LEU A 237 0.07 -18.52 3.83
CA LEU A 237 0.77 -18.23 5.08
C LEU A 237 0.42 -19.29 6.13
N LYS A 238 1.44 -19.84 6.79
CA LYS A 238 1.28 -20.86 7.84
C LYS A 238 1.02 -20.26 9.22
#